data_AF-A0A7C5DCU3-F1
#
_entry.id   AF-A0A7C5DCU3-F1
#
_cell.length_a   1.000
_cell.length_b   1.000
_cell.length_c   1.000
_cell.angle_alpha   90.00
_cell.angle_beta   90.00
_cell.angle_gamma   90.00
#
_symmetry.space_group_name_H-M   'P 1'
#
loop_
_entity.id
_entity.type
_entity.pdbx_description
1 polymer ?
#
loop_
_entity_poly.entity_id
_entity_poly.type
_entity_poly.pdbx_seq_one_letter_code
_entity_poly.pdbx_strand_id
1 'polypeptide(L)' 'METVNIHYAKTHFSKLLLRVHSGEKIIIAKS' A
#
# COMPACT_ATOMS: atom_id res chain seq x y z
N MET A 1 -7.23 5.55 5.88
CA MET A 1 -6.99 5.84 4.45
C MET A 1 -5.56 6.34 4.35
N GLU A 2 -4.64 5.45 3.97
CA GLU A 2 -3.20 5.73 3.94
C GLU A 2 -2.74 5.91 2.49
N THR A 3 -1.84 6.88 2.24
CA THR A 3 -1.23 7.04 0.92
C THR A 3 0.26 6.70 0.99
N VAL A 4 0.71 5.76 0.16
CA VAL A 4 2.10 5.30 0.12
C VAL A 4 2.72 5.59 -1.26
N ASN A 5 4.03 5.88 -1.29
CA ASN A 5 4.75 6.08 -2.55
C ASN A 5 4.89 4.75 -3.31
N ILE A 6 4.89 4.80 -4.65
CA ILE A 6 5.15 3.66 -5.52
C ILE A 6 6.46 2.91 -5.22
N HIS A 7 7.50 3.61 -4.77
CA HIS A 7 8.79 3.02 -4.37
C HIS A 7 8.66 2.15 -3.13
N TYR A 8 7.82 2.56 -2.19
CA TYR A 8 7.53 1.76 -1.00
C TYR A 8 6.65 0.57 -1.38
N ALA A 9 5.62 0.81 -2.19
CA ALA A 9 4.65 -0.20 -2.56
C ALA A 9 5.26 -1.36 -3.35
N LYS A 10 6.19 -1.09 -4.29
CA LYS A 10 6.86 -2.14 -5.06
C LYS A 10 7.74 -3.06 -4.18
N THR A 11 8.35 -2.50 -3.13
CA THR A 11 9.22 -3.26 -2.22
C THR A 11 8.42 -4.03 -1.18
N HIS A 12 7.31 -3.47 -0.68
CA HIS A 12 6.53 -4.04 0.42
C HIS A 12 5.14 -4.52 -0.01
N PHE A 13 4.98 -4.91 -1.27
CA PHE A 13 3.66 -5.17 -1.86
C PHE A 13 2.88 -6.24 -1.10
N SER A 14 3.52 -7.36 -0.74
CA SER A 14 2.88 -8.44 0.03
C SER A 14 2.35 -7.97 1.39
N LYS A 15 3.05 -7.05 2.05
CA LYS A 15 2.61 -6.46 3.33
C LYS A 15 1.38 -5.57 3.11
N LEU A 16 1.36 -4.77 2.04
CA LEU A 16 0.22 -3.92 1.70
C LEU A 16 -1.01 -4.77 1.36
N LEU A 17 -0.84 -5.91 0.68
CA LEU A 17 -1.94 -6.83 0.39
C LEU A 17 -2.58 -7.41 1.66
N LEU A 18 -1.79 -7.79 2.65
CA LEU A 18 -2.32 -8.27 3.95
C LEU A 18 -3.17 -7.20 4.64
N ARG A 19 -2.70 -5.95 4.60
CA ARG A 19 -3.42 -4.80 5.16
C ARG A 19 -4.74 -4.55 4.43
N VAL A 20 -4.73 -4.55 3.10
CA VAL A 20 -5.95 -4.42 2.30
C VAL A 20 -6.91 -5.57 2.54
N HIS A 21 -6.41 -6.80 2.69
CA HIS A 21 -7.23 -7.96 3.02
C HIS A 21 -7.94 -7.83 4.39
N SER A 22 -7.32 -7.15 5.35
CA SER A 22 -7.95 -6.83 6.64
C SER A 22 -9.02 -5.73 6.57
N GLY A 23 -9.26 -5.16 5.39
CA GLY A 23 -10.26 -4.11 5.16
C GLY A 23 -9.67 -2.70 5.09
N GLU A 24 -8.35 -2.55 5.12
CA GLU A 24 -7.71 -1.25 5.02
C GLU A 24 -7.75 -0.71 3.58
N LYS A 25 -7.98 0.61 3.44
CA LYS A 25 -7.90 1.30 2.15
C LYS A 25 -6.58 2.06 2.05
N ILE A 26 -5.74 1.63 1.09
CA ILE A 26 -4.42 2.19 0.84
C ILE A 26 -4.37 2.72 -0.60
N ILE A 27 -3.98 3.98 -0.76
CA ILE A 27 -3.74 4.61 -2.06
C ILE A 27 -2.25 4.55 -2.36
N ILE A 28 -1.89 4.06 -3.53
CA ILE A 28 -0.52 4.12 -4.02
C ILE A 28 -0.42 5.34 -4.93
N ALA A 29 0.41 6.31 -4.55
CA ALA A 29 0.67 7.51 -5.33
C ALA A 29 2.13 7.53 -5.82
N LYS A 30 2.36 8.18 -6.95
CA LYS A 30 3.70 8.55 -7.39
C LYS A 30 3.94 9.97 -6.90
N SER A 31 4.82 10.11 -5.93
CA SER A 31 5.44 11.39 -5.59
C SER A 31 6.78 11.51 -6.29
#